data_AF-A0A1T4REU4-F1
#
_entry.id   AF-A0A1T4REU4-F1
#
_cell.length_a   1.000
_cell.length_b   1.000
_cell.length_c   1.000
_cell.angle_alpha   90.00
_cell.angle_beta   90.00
_cell.angle_gamma   90.00
#
_symmetry.space_group_name_H-M   'P 1'
#
loop_
_entity.id
_entity.type
_entity.pdbx_description
1 polymer ?
#
loop_
_entity_poly.entity_id
_entity_poly.type
_entity_poly.pdbx_seq_one_letter_code
_entity_poly.pdbx_strand_id
1 'polypeptide(L)'
;MDLKISRIALGCALAFGLNTFVGCGDSSSTKAGNVEKIQNKSIAGVSQKGPFVTGSVVRLYELDGEYAQTGKSFTGKISSDKGEFTVPNVTLASQYALLEANGYFRNEVTGEKSLGTSP
;
A
#
# COMPACT_ATOMS: atom_id res chain seq x y z
N MET A 1 25.61 -38.52 15.96
CA MET A 1 26.89 -37.83 16.20
C MET A 1 26.83 -36.54 15.40
N ASP A 2 26.61 -35.34 15.92
CA ASP A 2 26.39 -34.87 17.29
C ASP A 2 25.55 -33.59 17.25
N LEU A 3 24.55 -33.60 18.12
CA LEU A 3 23.76 -32.47 18.56
C LEU A 3 24.64 -31.67 19.55
N LYS A 4 24.95 -30.40 19.25
CA LYS A 4 25.56 -29.50 20.24
C LYS A 4 24.51 -28.52 20.76
N ILE A 5 23.85 -28.97 21.82
CA ILE A 5 23.12 -28.16 22.79
C ILE A 5 24.17 -27.47 23.68
N SER A 6 24.09 -26.14 23.83
CA SER A 6 24.65 -25.48 25.01
C SER A 6 23.79 -24.29 25.44
N ARG A 7 22.91 -24.59 26.39
CA ARG A 7 22.63 -23.80 27.60
C ARG A 7 22.08 -22.39 27.40
N ILE A 8 20.75 -22.29 27.31
CA ILE A 8 20.03 -21.18 27.94
C ILE A 8 19.26 -21.78 29.12
N ALA A 9 19.76 -21.45 30.30
CA ALA A 9 19.26 -21.91 31.57
C ALA A 9 17.90 -21.29 31.89
N LEU A 10 16.97 -22.15 32.30
CA LEU A 10 16.23 -22.07 33.56
C LEU A 10 15.59 -20.72 33.90
N GLY A 11 14.29 -20.61 33.64
CA GLY A 11 13.46 -19.56 34.19
C GLY A 11 12.01 -19.56 33.70
N CYS A 12 11.36 -20.72 33.56
CA CYS A 12 9.93 -20.77 33.25
C CYS A 12 9.12 -20.61 34.55
N ALA A 13 8.98 -19.38 35.03
CA ALA A 13 7.96 -19.06 36.01
C ALA A 13 6.65 -18.79 35.26
N LEU A 14 5.64 -19.62 35.53
CA LEU A 14 4.27 -19.41 35.11
C LEU A 14 3.76 -18.05 35.63
N ALA A 15 3.44 -17.16 34.71
CA ALA A 15 2.45 -16.11 34.95
C ALA A 15 1.54 -16.05 33.74
N PHE A 16 0.24 -16.30 33.98
CA PHE A 16 -0.84 -15.96 33.06
C PHE A 16 -0.82 -14.45 32.84
N GLY A 17 -0.05 -14.03 31.84
CA GLY A 17 0.22 -12.62 31.53
C GLY A 17 -0.64 -12.17 30.36
N LEU A 18 -1.57 -11.28 30.67
CA LEU A 18 -2.34 -10.44 29.75
C LEU A 18 -1.47 -10.03 28.55
N ASN A 19 -1.89 -10.40 27.34
CA ASN A 19 -1.20 -10.10 26.09
C ASN A 19 -1.36 -8.60 25.78
N THR A 20 -0.52 -7.76 26.37
CA THR A 20 -0.47 -6.33 26.06
C THR A 20 0.25 -6.16 24.73
N PHE A 21 -0.51 -5.79 23.70
CA PHE A 21 0.03 -5.27 22.46
C PHE A 21 0.85 -4.01 22.75
N VAL A 22 2.18 -4.14 22.81
CA VAL A 22 3.10 -3.01 22.77
C VAL A 22 3.12 -2.52 21.33
N GLY A 23 2.28 -1.52 21.03
CA GLY A 23 2.37 -0.74 19.81
C GLY A 23 3.59 0.17 19.87
N CYS A 24 4.51 0.01 18.93
CA CYS A 24 5.59 0.96 18.70
C CYS A 24 5.07 2.07 17.78
N GLY A 25 4.67 3.19 18.37
CA GLY A 25 4.36 4.42 17.64
C GLY A 25 5.50 5.40 17.82
N ASP A 26 6.31 5.60 16.77
CA ASP A 26 7.32 6.65 16.79
C ASP A 26 6.61 8.01 16.86
N SER A 27 6.93 8.78 17.91
CA SER A 27 6.23 10.01 18.24
C SER A 27 6.72 11.15 17.37
N SER A 28 6.29 11.17 16.10
CA SER A 28 6.31 12.41 15.34
C SER A 28 5.13 13.27 15.79
N SER A 29 5.45 14.46 16.28
CA SER A 29 4.48 15.47 16.67
C SER A 29 3.69 15.91 15.44
N THR A 30 2.48 15.37 15.25
CA THR A 30 1.57 15.83 14.21
C THR A 30 1.10 17.24 14.58
N LYS A 31 1.81 18.24 14.06
CA LYS A 31 1.26 19.60 13.99
C LYS A 31 0.00 19.56 13.14
N ALA A 32 -1.07 20.16 13.64
CA ALA A 32 -2.30 20.35 12.90
C ALA A 32 -2.01 21.06 11.55
N GLY A 33 -2.37 20.39 10.46
CA GLY A 33 -2.69 21.01 9.18
C GLY A 33 -1.58 21.74 8.42
N ASN A 34 -0.36 21.20 8.32
CA ASN A 34 0.55 21.67 7.27
C ASN A 34 0.37 20.83 6.00
N VAL A 35 0.08 21.51 4.90
CA VAL A 35 0.02 20.92 3.56
C VAL A 35 1.46 20.74 3.09
N GLU A 36 1.88 19.49 2.93
CA GLU A 36 3.24 19.11 2.57
C GLU A 36 3.33 18.85 1.07
N LYS A 37 4.26 19.54 0.41
CA LYS A 37 4.46 19.39 -1.03
C LYS A 37 5.31 18.17 -1.34
N ILE A 38 4.85 17.29 -2.23
CA ILE A 38 5.62 16.15 -2.72
C ILE A 38 6.31 16.52 -4.03
N GLN A 39 7.61 16.27 -4.16
CA GLN A 39 8.36 16.58 -5.38
C GLN A 39 9.14 15.39 -5.89
N ASN A 40 8.96 15.09 -7.17
CA ASN A 40 9.68 14.07 -7.93
C ASN A 40 9.82 12.72 -7.20
N LYS A 41 8.69 12.19 -6.71
CA LYS A 41 8.63 10.87 -6.06
C LYS A 41 8.05 9.82 -7.00
N SER A 42 8.44 8.57 -6.79
CA SER A 42 7.80 7.42 -7.41
C SER A 42 6.77 6.85 -6.43
N ILE A 43 5.53 6.68 -6.89
CA ILE A 43 4.47 6.04 -6.11
C ILE A 43 4.32 4.61 -6.60
N ALA A 44 4.58 3.64 -5.73
CA ALA A 44 4.47 2.23 -6.04
C ALA A 44 3.55 1.54 -5.03
N GLY A 45 2.87 0.48 -5.47
CA GLY A 45 1.95 -0.27 -4.62
C GLY A 45 1.41 -1.50 -5.33
N VAL A 46 0.44 -2.14 -4.68
CA VAL A 46 -0.22 -3.35 -5.18
C VAL A 46 -1.73 -3.17 -5.07
N SER A 47 -2.45 -3.36 -6.17
CA SER A 47 -3.91 -3.36 -6.18
C SER A 47 -4.44 -4.76 -5.86
N GLN A 48 -5.22 -4.93 -4.79
CA GLN A 48 -5.52 -6.24 -4.19
C GLN A 48 -6.98 -6.73 -4.33
N LYS A 49 -7.80 -6.16 -5.23
CA LYS A 49 -9.18 -6.66 -5.47
C LYS A 49 -9.22 -7.89 -6.40
N GLY A 50 -8.35 -8.86 -6.16
CA GLY A 50 -8.04 -9.92 -7.11
C GLY A 50 -7.04 -9.44 -8.16
N PRO A 51 -6.29 -10.36 -8.79
CA PRO A 51 -5.18 -10.01 -9.65
C PRO A 51 -5.68 -9.22 -10.86
N PHE A 52 -5.39 -7.92 -10.91
CA PHE A 52 -5.70 -7.10 -12.08
C PHE A 52 -4.86 -7.57 -13.26
N VAL A 53 -5.48 -7.66 -14.43
CA VAL A 53 -4.79 -8.04 -15.66
C VAL A 53 -3.66 -7.04 -15.92
N THR A 54 -2.46 -7.54 -16.20
CA THR A 54 -1.30 -6.72 -16.56
C THR A 54 -1.66 -5.73 -17.67
N GLY A 55 -1.27 -4.48 -17.51
CA GLY A 55 -1.63 -3.38 -18.41
C GLY A 55 -2.89 -2.61 -18.02
N SER A 56 -3.62 -3.03 -16.98
CA SER A 56 -4.69 -2.23 -16.36
C SER A 56 -4.16 -0.86 -15.93
N VAL A 57 -5.02 0.16 -16.02
CA VAL A 57 -4.63 1.57 -15.85
C VAL A 57 -4.75 1.95 -14.39
N VAL A 58 -3.72 2.60 -13.86
CA VAL A 58 -3.77 3.22 -12.53
C VAL A 58 -3.70 4.73 -12.71
N ARG A 59 -4.66 5.44 -12.14
CA ARG A 59 -4.71 6.90 -12.13
C ARG A 59 -4.50 7.41 -10.71
N LEU A 60 -3.64 8.40 -10.57
CA LEU A 60 -3.40 9.13 -9.33
C LEU A 60 -3.84 10.57 -9.58
N TYR A 61 -4.88 11.02 -8.88
CA TYR A 61 -5.38 12.39 -8.93
C TYR A 61 -4.84 13.19 -7.75
N GLU A 62 -4.29 14.36 -7.99
CA GLU A 62 -3.84 15.29 -6.96
C GLU A 62 -5.06 15.87 -6.23
N LEU A 63 -4.97 15.90 -4.90
CA LEU A 63 -5.94 16.61 -4.06
C LEU A 63 -5.26 17.85 -3.45
N ASP A 64 -6.03 18.88 -3.12
CA ASP A 64 -5.56 20.02 -2.36
C ASP A 64 -5.64 19.77 -0.83
N GLY A 65 -5.33 20.79 -0.03
CA GLY A 65 -5.39 20.72 1.43
C GLY A 65 -6.80 20.48 2.00
N GLU A 66 -7.84 20.67 1.18
CA GLU A 66 -9.26 20.46 1.52
C GLU A 66 -9.82 19.19 0.88
N TYR A 67 -8.94 18.31 0.36
CA TYR A 67 -9.28 17.04 -0.31
C TYR A 67 -10.06 17.19 -1.62
N ALA A 68 -10.07 18.37 -2.24
CA ALA A 68 -10.68 18.58 -3.54
C ALA A 68 -9.68 18.24 -4.66
N GLN A 69 -10.17 17.62 -5.74
CA GLN A 69 -9.32 17.35 -6.91
C GLN A 69 -8.91 18.66 -7.59
N THR A 70 -7.61 18.81 -7.87
CA THR A 70 -7.06 20.00 -8.53
C THR A 70 -7.17 19.93 -10.06
N GLY A 71 -7.51 18.75 -10.60
CA GLY A 71 -7.47 18.43 -12.03
C GLY A 71 -6.12 17.89 -12.52
N LYS A 72 -5.07 17.93 -11.70
CA LYS A 72 -3.79 17.30 -12.03
C LYS A 72 -3.86 15.80 -11.78
N SER A 73 -3.40 15.00 -12.74
CA SER A 73 -3.35 13.54 -12.60
C SER A 73 -2.10 12.94 -13.21
N PHE A 74 -1.77 11.75 -12.74
CA PHE A 74 -0.66 10.94 -13.20
C PHE A 74 -1.19 9.55 -13.56
N THR A 75 -0.63 8.95 -14.60
CA THR A 75 -1.05 7.63 -15.07
C THR A 75 0.11 6.65 -14.94
N GLY A 76 -0.18 5.50 -14.34
CA GLY A 76 0.67 4.32 -14.36
C GLY A 76 -0.07 3.13 -14.95
N LYS A 77 0.61 2.00 -14.97
CA LYS A 77 0.05 0.71 -15.38
C LYS A 77 0.38 -0.35 -14.36
N ILE A 78 -0.50 -1.33 -14.26
CA ILE A 78 -0.24 -2.55 -13.51
C ILE A 78 0.78 -3.39 -14.31
N SER A 79 1.92 -3.67 -13.69
CA SER A 79 3.08 -4.32 -14.31
C SER A 79 3.13 -5.82 -14.12
N SER A 80 2.39 -6.37 -13.15
CA SER A 80 2.37 -7.81 -12.88
C SER A 80 0.94 -8.32 -12.67
N ASP A 81 0.79 -9.63 -12.79
CA ASP A 81 -0.44 -10.33 -12.47
C ASP A 81 -0.84 -10.16 -11.00
N LYS A 82 0.12 -9.92 -10.10
CA LYS A 82 -0.13 -9.63 -8.68
C LYS A 82 -0.72 -8.24 -8.41
N GLY A 83 -0.89 -7.40 -9.44
CA GLY A 83 -1.45 -6.06 -9.29
C GLY A 83 -0.44 -4.98 -8.92
N GLU A 84 0.87 -5.26 -9.03
CA GLU A 84 1.91 -4.27 -8.77
C GLU A 84 1.82 -3.12 -9.78
N PHE A 85 1.99 -1.89 -9.32
CA PHE A 85 2.04 -0.71 -10.18
C PHE A 85 3.11 0.27 -9.71
N THR A 86 3.53 1.14 -10.63
CA THR A 86 4.41 2.27 -10.32
C THR A 86 4.00 3.48 -11.16
N VAL A 87 3.96 4.65 -10.51
CA VAL A 87 3.71 5.95 -11.11
C VAL A 87 4.94 6.82 -10.85
N PRO A 88 5.85 6.97 -11.83
CA PRO A 88 7.10 7.71 -11.65
C PRO A 88 6.88 9.23 -11.73
N ASN A 89 7.86 10.00 -11.22
CA ASN A 89 7.97 11.46 -11.38
C ASN A 89 6.74 12.25 -10.89
N VAL A 90 6.11 11.78 -9.81
CA VAL A 90 4.95 12.42 -9.19
C VAL A 90 5.39 13.64 -8.38
N THR A 91 4.75 14.77 -8.67
CA THR A 91 4.91 16.02 -7.93
C THR A 91 3.53 16.52 -7.56
N LEU A 92 3.24 16.64 -6.26
CA LEU A 92 1.94 17.03 -5.75
C LEU A 92 2.04 18.32 -4.94
N ALA A 93 1.06 19.20 -5.08
CA ALA A 93 0.95 20.43 -4.28
C ALA A 93 0.65 20.15 -2.80
N SER A 94 -0.01 19.01 -2.52
CA SER A 94 -0.26 18.49 -1.17
C SER A 94 0.18 17.03 -1.05
N GLN A 95 0.18 16.48 0.16
CA GLN A 95 0.43 15.07 0.43
C GLN A 95 -0.77 14.16 0.09
N TYR A 96 -1.89 14.73 -0.35
CA TYR A 96 -3.14 14.03 -0.59
C TYR A 96 -3.30 13.67 -2.07
N ALA A 97 -3.75 12.46 -2.32
CA ALA A 97 -4.04 11.96 -3.65
C ALA A 97 -5.16 10.92 -3.61
N LEU A 98 -5.95 10.85 -4.68
CA LEU A 98 -6.90 9.77 -4.93
C LEU A 98 -6.27 8.78 -5.92
N LEU A 99 -6.27 7.50 -5.57
CA LEU A 99 -5.78 6.43 -6.43
C LEU A 99 -6.95 5.62 -6.97
N GLU A 100 -6.98 5.41 -8.27
CA GLU A 100 -8.00 4.67 -8.99
C GLU A 100 -7.33 3.61 -9.88
N ALA A 101 -7.70 2.34 -9.72
CA ALA A 101 -7.19 1.25 -10.53
C ALA A 101 -8.32 0.69 -11.39
N ASN A 102 -8.32 1.06 -12.66
CA ASN A 102 -9.33 0.70 -13.64
C ASN A 102 -8.83 -0.43 -14.53
N GLY A 103 -9.55 -1.56 -14.53
CA GLY A 103 -9.14 -2.70 -15.34
C GLY A 103 -9.98 -3.95 -15.16
N TYR A 104 -9.64 -4.96 -15.95
CA TYR A 104 -10.19 -6.29 -15.76
C TYR A 104 -9.41 -7.00 -14.66
N PHE A 105 -10.11 -7.82 -13.89
CA PHE A 105 -9.49 -8.66 -12.86
C PHE A 105 -9.61 -10.12 -13.26
N ARG A 106 -8.73 -10.94 -12.71
CA ARG A 106 -8.83 -12.39 -12.82
C ARG A 106 -9.75 -12.90 -11.71
N ASN A 107 -10.75 -13.67 -12.09
CA ASN A 107 -11.62 -14.35 -11.15
C ASN A 107 -10.82 -15.44 -10.43
N GLU A 108 -10.76 -15.38 -9.10
CA GLU A 108 -9.98 -16.31 -8.28
C GLU A 108 -10.56 -17.74 -8.26
N VAL A 109 -11.87 -17.88 -8.51
CA VAL A 109 -12.57 -19.17 -8.52
C VAL A 109 -12.42 -19.86 -9.87
N THR A 110 -12.62 -19.13 -10.97
CA THR A 110 -12.58 -19.71 -12.32
C THR A 110 -11.23 -19.58 -13.02
N GLY A 111 -10.37 -18.67 -12.55
CA GLY A 111 -9.11 -18.32 -13.21
C GLY A 111 -9.26 -17.48 -14.48
N GLU A 112 -10.49 -17.22 -14.93
CA GLU A 112 -10.83 -16.47 -16.14
C GLU A 112 -10.82 -14.96 -15.90
N LYS A 113 -10.72 -14.20 -17.00
CA LYS A 113 -10.84 -12.74 -16.96
C LYS A 113 -12.28 -12.32 -16.64
N SER A 114 -12.46 -11.25 -15.87
CA SER A 114 -13.78 -10.67 -15.61
C SER A 114 -14.48 -10.26 -16.90
N LEU A 115 -15.81 -10.41 -16.95
CA LEU A 115 -16.61 -10.03 -18.12
C LEU A 115 -16.77 -8.50 -18.26
N GLY A 116 -16.37 -7.74 -17.24
CA GLY A 116 -16.42 -6.28 -17.22
C GLY A 116 -15.22 -5.67 -16.49
N THR A 117 -14.99 -4.39 -16.74
CA THR A 117 -13.93 -3.60 -16.11
C THR A 117 -14.39 -3.15 -14.72
N SER A 118 -13.56 -3.31 -13.68
CA SER A 118 -13.82 -2.69 -12.38
C SER A 118 -13.45 -1.20 -12.45
N PRO A 119 -14.34 -0.30 -12.01
CA PRO A 119 -13.95 1.05 -11.63
C PRO A 119 -13.05 1.04 -10.39
#